data_AF-A0A0F0DK41-F1
#
_entry.id   AF-A0A0F0DK41-F1
#
_cell.length_a   1.000
_cell.length_b   1.000
_cell.length_c   1.000
_cell.angle_alpha   90.00
_cell.angle_beta   90.00
_cell.angle_gamma   90.00
#
_symmetry.space_group_name_H-M   'P 1'
#
loop_
_entity.id
_entity.type
_entity.pdbx_description
1 polymer ?
#
loop_
_entity_poly.entity_id
_entity_poly.type
_entity_poly.pdbx_seq_one_letter_code
_entity_poly.pdbx_strand_id
1 'polypeptide(L)'
;MKLDRDANEKGIALEQANDEEHAVADRDEENQLPSRTRLHLLKKRLQSVHQRLGELIFVGMIGILVGITGIAAYKNVATKGWGADAAAWAQATGSIIAIAGAAWLARSESRQARRWRREQGEEAAWSVRFVLVQAQFDAHIIAFELTRPDEPYCALDIRSWQQRSANASLTLQTMLTRVDHIHAAVVLTMCNAKILVDHLSLDLARMERAIEQEKKPSSQLVSDIVAAHLNLTMLIEQYDARLRGIREALDRGRDMLPLGEFSGWASQPER
;
A
#
# COMPACT_ATOMS: atom_id res chain seq x y z
N MET A 1 -52.70 3.56 -34.82
CA MET A 1 -52.02 4.75 -34.26
C MET A 1 -52.33 5.05 -32.78
N LYS A 2 -53.24 4.33 -32.10
CA LYS A 2 -53.37 4.38 -30.62
C LYS A 2 -52.53 3.33 -29.88
N LEU A 3 -52.17 2.23 -30.54
CA LEU A 3 -51.41 1.12 -29.95
C LEU A 3 -49.94 1.45 -29.66
N ASP A 4 -49.32 2.39 -30.38
CA ASP A 4 -47.90 2.75 -30.17
C ASP A 4 -47.68 3.72 -29.00
N ARG A 5 -48.73 4.38 -28.50
CA ARG A 5 -48.61 5.32 -27.37
C ARG A 5 -48.58 4.59 -26.02
N ASP A 6 -49.39 3.55 -25.88
CA ASP A 6 -49.49 2.75 -24.65
C ASP A 6 -48.24 1.89 -24.39
N ALA A 7 -47.50 1.51 -25.44
CA ALA A 7 -46.24 0.79 -25.31
C ALA A 7 -45.11 1.68 -24.78
N ASN A 8 -45.11 2.96 -25.14
CA ASN A 8 -44.08 3.91 -24.73
C ASN A 8 -44.27 4.38 -23.28
N GLU A 9 -45.51 4.55 -22.82
CA GLU A 9 -45.80 4.90 -21.42
C GLU A 9 -45.46 3.76 -20.45
N LYS A 10 -45.64 2.50 -20.86
CA LYS A 10 -45.26 1.34 -20.03
C LYS A 10 -43.74 1.16 -19.91
N GLY A 11 -42.97 1.52 -20.95
CA GLY A 11 -41.51 1.47 -20.91
C GLY A 11 -40.91 2.45 -19.89
N ILE A 12 -41.41 3.69 -19.88
CA ILE A 12 -40.93 4.75 -18.96
C ILE A 12 -41.29 4.43 -17.51
N ALA A 13 -42.47 3.85 -17.25
CA ALA A 13 -42.87 3.46 -15.90
C ALA A 13 -42.05 2.29 -15.33
N LEU A 14 -41.60 1.37 -16.17
CA LEU A 14 -40.74 0.25 -15.78
C LEU A 14 -39.30 0.70 -15.48
N GLU A 15 -38.77 1.67 -16.22
CA GLU A 15 -37.44 2.22 -16.00
C GLU A 15 -37.39 3.03 -14.68
N GLN A 16 -38.43 3.82 -14.40
CA GLN A 16 -38.55 4.56 -13.14
C GLN A 16 -38.73 3.63 -11.92
N ALA A 17 -39.47 2.54 -12.05
CA ALA A 17 -39.63 1.56 -10.97
C ALA A 17 -38.32 0.82 -10.65
N ASN A 18 -37.52 0.51 -11.68
CA ASN A 18 -36.25 -0.19 -11.52
C ASN A 18 -35.16 0.72 -10.92
N ASP A 19 -35.18 2.01 -11.26
CA ASP A 19 -34.29 3.02 -10.66
C ASP A 19 -34.63 3.29 -9.19
N GLU A 20 -35.93 3.30 -8.82
CA GLU A 20 -36.34 3.41 -7.42
C GLU A 20 -35.97 2.17 -6.59
N GLU A 21 -36.10 0.96 -7.16
CA GLU A 21 -35.74 -0.29 -6.47
C GLU A 21 -34.23 -0.38 -6.19
N HIS A 22 -33.38 0.04 -7.13
CA HIS A 22 -31.93 0.13 -6.90
C HIS A 22 -31.56 1.19 -5.85
N ALA A 23 -32.25 2.34 -5.83
CA ALA A 23 -31.98 3.39 -4.84
C ALA A 23 -32.42 3.00 -3.42
N VAL A 24 -33.40 2.11 -3.27
CA VAL A 24 -33.84 1.57 -1.97
C VAL A 24 -32.87 0.48 -1.49
N ALA A 25 -32.40 -0.40 -2.37
CA ALA A 25 -31.42 -1.44 -2.03
C ALA A 25 -30.10 -0.85 -1.50
N ASP A 26 -29.60 0.23 -2.11
CA ASP A 26 -28.39 0.93 -1.64
C ASP A 26 -28.56 1.55 -0.24
N ARG A 27 -29.78 1.96 0.15
CA ARG A 27 -30.05 2.53 1.47
C ARG A 27 -30.11 1.46 2.57
N ASP A 28 -30.58 0.27 2.24
CA ASP A 28 -30.69 -0.83 3.20
C ASP A 28 -29.34 -1.51 3.46
N GLU A 29 -28.44 -1.59 2.47
CA GLU A 29 -27.05 -2.04 2.69
C GLU A 29 -26.23 -1.06 3.55
N GLU A 30 -26.42 0.26 3.38
CA GLU A 30 -25.78 1.27 4.24
C GLU A 30 -26.25 1.14 5.71
N ASN A 31 -27.41 0.50 5.94
CA ASN A 31 -28.04 0.31 7.23
C ASN A 31 -27.72 -1.03 7.94
N GLN A 32 -26.93 -1.93 7.33
CA GLN A 32 -26.47 -3.17 7.97
C GLN A 32 -24.98 -3.17 8.34
N LEU A 33 -24.23 -2.14 7.96
CA LEU A 33 -22.82 -2.04 8.30
C LEU A 33 -22.59 -1.78 9.81
N PRO A 34 -21.66 -2.49 10.47
CA PRO A 34 -21.35 -2.29 11.88
C PRO A 34 -20.98 -0.83 12.15
N SER A 35 -21.42 -0.29 13.29
CA SER A 35 -21.33 1.14 13.65
C SER A 35 -19.93 1.75 13.49
N ARG A 36 -18.87 0.96 13.68
CA ARG A 36 -17.47 1.38 13.45
C ARG A 36 -17.16 1.67 11.97
N THR A 37 -17.71 0.90 11.05
CA THR A 37 -17.53 1.07 9.60
C THR A 37 -18.20 2.34 9.09
N ARG A 38 -19.40 2.67 9.62
CA ARG A 38 -20.12 3.90 9.26
C ARG A 38 -19.37 5.16 9.70
N LEU A 39 -18.83 5.16 10.92
CA LEU A 39 -18.01 6.26 11.43
C LEU A 39 -16.76 6.50 10.57
N HIS A 40 -16.13 5.42 10.09
CA HIS A 40 -14.97 5.52 9.20
C HIS A 40 -15.35 6.08 7.81
N LEU A 41 -16.45 5.60 7.23
CA LEU A 41 -16.98 6.10 5.95
C LEU A 41 -17.41 7.58 6.04
N LEU A 42 -18.07 7.99 7.13
CA LEU A 42 -18.45 9.38 7.37
C LEU A 42 -17.23 10.29 7.51
N LYS A 43 -16.19 9.88 8.26
CA LYS A 43 -14.92 10.63 8.33
C LYS A 43 -14.26 10.76 6.97
N LYS A 44 -14.24 9.69 6.17
CA LYS A 44 -13.67 9.69 4.81
C LYS A 44 -14.45 10.65 3.87
N ARG A 45 -15.79 10.66 3.95
CA ARG A 45 -16.65 11.62 3.22
C ARG A 45 -16.42 13.06 3.70
N LEU A 46 -16.35 13.31 5.01
CA LEU A 46 -16.10 14.66 5.55
C LEU A 46 -14.74 15.22 5.12
N GLN A 47 -13.70 14.39 5.16
CA GLN A 47 -12.37 14.81 4.73
C GLN A 47 -12.28 15.00 3.20
N SER A 48 -13.04 14.27 2.38
CA SER A 48 -13.07 14.50 0.93
C SER A 48 -13.77 15.81 0.60
N VAL A 49 -14.85 16.14 1.33
CA VAL A 49 -15.55 17.43 1.23
C VAL A 49 -14.65 18.58 1.64
N HIS A 50 -13.91 18.47 2.74
CA HIS A 50 -13.02 19.54 3.21
C HIS A 50 -11.92 19.89 2.20
N GLN A 51 -11.44 18.90 1.45
CA GLN A 51 -10.44 19.13 0.40
C GLN A 51 -11.02 19.73 -0.88
N ARG A 52 -12.21 19.29 -1.30
CA ARG A 52 -12.94 19.93 -2.40
C ARG A 52 -13.25 21.38 -2.05
N LEU A 53 -13.60 21.66 -0.80
CA LEU A 53 -13.81 23.01 -0.31
C LEU A 53 -12.52 23.84 -0.37
N GLY A 54 -11.37 23.28 0.05
CA GLY A 54 -10.08 23.95 -0.08
C GLY A 54 -9.67 24.23 -1.53
N GLU A 55 -9.94 23.32 -2.46
CA GLU A 55 -9.69 23.51 -3.90
C GLU A 55 -10.64 24.59 -4.49
N LEU A 56 -11.91 24.59 -4.09
CA LEU A 56 -12.87 25.63 -4.45
C LEU A 56 -12.49 27.01 -3.89
N ILE A 57 -12.04 27.08 -2.63
CA ILE A 57 -11.57 28.33 -2.01
C ILE A 57 -10.33 28.84 -2.74
N PHE A 58 -9.38 27.96 -3.08
CA PHE A 58 -8.16 28.34 -3.80
C PHE A 58 -8.48 28.89 -5.20
N VAL A 59 -9.28 28.18 -5.99
CA VAL A 59 -9.73 28.64 -7.32
C VAL A 59 -10.55 29.92 -7.21
N GLY A 60 -11.44 30.01 -6.23
CA GLY A 60 -12.23 31.21 -5.97
C GLY A 60 -11.36 32.41 -5.62
N MET A 61 -10.36 32.24 -4.76
CA MET A 61 -9.42 33.30 -4.37
C MET A 61 -8.58 33.78 -5.56
N ILE A 62 -8.08 32.87 -6.39
CA ILE A 62 -7.37 33.22 -7.63
C ILE A 62 -8.30 33.98 -8.59
N GLY A 63 -9.53 33.50 -8.77
CA GLY A 63 -10.53 34.16 -9.60
C GLY A 63 -10.84 35.58 -9.13
N ILE A 64 -10.95 35.79 -7.82
CA ILE A 64 -11.10 37.12 -7.22
C ILE A 64 -9.88 37.99 -7.50
N LEU A 65 -8.66 37.49 -7.26
CA LEU A 65 -7.43 38.25 -7.51
C LEU A 65 -7.30 38.67 -8.98
N VAL A 66 -7.47 37.73 -9.90
CA VAL A 66 -7.44 37.96 -11.36
C VAL A 66 -8.56 38.92 -11.77
N GLY A 67 -9.75 38.79 -11.19
CA GLY A 67 -10.88 39.68 -11.44
C GLY A 67 -10.60 41.11 -10.98
N ILE A 68 -10.05 41.30 -9.78
CA ILE A 68 -9.70 42.62 -9.24
C ILE A 68 -8.62 43.27 -10.09
N THR A 69 -7.54 42.55 -10.43
CA THR A 69 -6.46 43.10 -11.26
C THR A 69 -6.93 43.38 -12.68
N GLY A 70 -7.79 42.53 -13.24
CA GLY A 70 -8.41 42.75 -14.55
C GLY A 70 -9.34 43.96 -14.60
N ILE A 71 -10.19 44.15 -13.59
CA ILE A 71 -11.06 45.33 -13.45
C ILE A 71 -10.23 46.60 -13.27
N ALA A 72 -9.14 46.55 -12.48
CA ALA A 72 -8.23 47.67 -12.28
C ALA A 72 -7.51 48.07 -13.59
N ALA A 73 -7.08 47.08 -14.39
CA ALA A 73 -6.52 47.31 -15.72
C ALA A 73 -7.56 47.96 -16.64
N TYR A 74 -8.77 47.41 -16.72
CA TYR A 74 -9.85 47.92 -17.55
C TYR A 74 -10.23 49.37 -17.20
N LYS A 75 -10.40 49.68 -15.90
CA LYS A 75 -10.71 51.04 -15.44
C LYS A 75 -9.60 52.03 -15.79
N ASN A 76 -8.33 51.63 -15.67
CA ASN A 76 -7.21 52.48 -16.08
C ASN A 76 -7.21 52.74 -17.59
N VAL A 77 -7.44 51.70 -18.41
CA VAL A 77 -7.52 51.86 -19.87
C VAL A 77 -8.70 52.76 -20.26
N ALA A 78 -9.87 52.56 -19.63
CA ALA A 78 -11.07 53.33 -19.95
C ALA A 78 -10.97 54.82 -19.55
N THR A 79 -10.19 55.15 -18.51
CA THR A 79 -10.08 56.53 -17.99
C THR A 79 -8.84 57.27 -18.49
N LYS A 80 -7.71 56.59 -18.67
CA LYS A 80 -6.41 57.18 -18.99
C LYS A 80 -5.80 56.64 -20.30
N GLY A 81 -6.46 55.71 -20.97
CA GLY A 81 -5.92 55.02 -22.13
C GLY A 81 -4.87 53.96 -21.76
N TRP A 82 -4.25 53.35 -22.78
CA TRP A 82 -3.17 52.39 -22.59
C TRP A 82 -1.90 53.11 -22.11
N GLY A 83 -1.58 52.98 -20.83
CA GLY A 83 -0.39 53.56 -20.20
C GLY A 83 0.35 52.57 -19.29
N ALA A 84 1.44 53.03 -18.67
CA ALA A 84 2.29 52.19 -17.81
C ALA A 84 1.51 51.52 -16.66
N ASP A 85 0.55 52.22 -16.06
CA ASP A 85 -0.31 51.66 -15.00
C ASP A 85 -1.17 50.49 -15.51
N ALA A 86 -1.75 50.60 -16.71
CA ALA A 86 -2.54 49.53 -17.30
C ALA A 86 -1.68 48.30 -17.63
N ALA A 87 -0.45 48.52 -18.12
CA ALA A 87 0.51 47.46 -18.37
C ALA A 87 0.95 46.75 -17.07
N ALA A 88 1.17 47.50 -15.98
CA ALA A 88 1.52 46.93 -14.68
C ALA A 88 0.42 46.01 -14.13
N TRP A 89 -0.86 46.40 -14.24
CA TRP A 89 -1.98 45.55 -13.82
C TRP A 89 -2.15 44.31 -14.70
N ALA A 90 -1.91 44.43 -16.02
CA ALA A 90 -1.92 43.28 -16.92
C ALA A 90 -0.79 42.28 -16.58
N GLN A 91 0.42 42.77 -16.31
CA GLN A 91 1.56 41.95 -15.90
C GLN A 91 1.32 41.28 -14.53
N ALA A 92 0.74 42.00 -13.57
CA ALA A 92 0.38 41.42 -12.27
C ALA A 92 -0.62 40.27 -12.43
N THR A 93 -1.63 40.45 -13.30
CA THR A 93 -2.61 39.40 -13.62
C THR A 93 -1.94 38.17 -14.23
N GLY A 94 -1.06 38.36 -15.24
CA GLY A 94 -0.31 37.27 -15.86
C GLY A 94 0.60 36.53 -14.86
N SER A 95 1.23 37.26 -13.93
CA SER A 95 2.10 36.69 -12.90
C SER A 95 1.32 35.84 -11.89
N ILE A 96 0.14 36.32 -11.46
CA ILE A 96 -0.75 35.57 -10.56
C ILE A 96 -1.20 34.25 -11.21
N ILE A 97 -1.61 34.30 -12.49
CA ILE A 97 -2.02 33.11 -13.24
C ILE A 97 -0.85 32.12 -13.37
N ALA A 98 0.35 32.60 -13.70
CA ALA A 98 1.54 31.76 -13.85
C ALA A 98 1.93 31.06 -12.53
N ILE A 99 1.95 31.81 -11.41
CA ILE A 99 2.26 31.26 -10.09
C ILE A 99 1.19 30.24 -9.66
N ALA A 100 -0.08 30.57 -9.85
CA ALA A 100 -1.19 29.67 -9.55
C ALA A 100 -1.14 28.38 -10.38
N GLY A 101 -0.84 28.50 -11.68
CA GLY A 101 -0.68 27.37 -12.59
C GLY A 101 0.50 26.48 -12.21
N ALA A 102 1.65 27.06 -11.88
CA ALA A 102 2.82 26.32 -11.41
C ALA A 102 2.55 25.60 -10.07
N ALA A 103 1.88 26.27 -9.12
CA ALA A 103 1.51 25.67 -7.85
C ALA A 103 0.52 24.51 -8.02
N TRP A 104 -0.42 24.63 -8.96
CA TRP A 104 -1.36 23.56 -9.31
C TRP A 104 -0.63 22.35 -9.90
N LEU A 105 0.24 22.58 -10.89
CA LEU A 105 1.04 21.53 -11.53
C LEU A 105 1.94 20.81 -10.52
N ALA A 106 2.67 21.54 -9.68
CA ALA A 106 3.52 20.97 -8.64
C ALA A 106 2.71 20.12 -7.63
N ARG A 107 1.48 20.53 -7.31
CA ARG A 107 0.57 19.76 -6.45
C ARG A 107 0.06 18.49 -7.14
N SER A 108 -0.26 18.52 -8.43
CA SER A 108 -0.67 17.31 -9.17
C SER A 108 0.49 16.33 -9.34
N GLU A 109 1.68 16.81 -9.71
CA GLU A 109 2.86 15.98 -9.90
C GLU A 109 3.32 15.33 -8.60
N SER A 110 3.31 16.06 -7.49
CA SER A 110 3.67 15.50 -6.18
C SER A 110 2.69 14.41 -5.73
N ARG A 111 1.39 14.52 -6.05
CA ARG A 111 0.40 13.46 -5.79
C ARG A 111 0.65 12.23 -6.67
N GLN A 112 0.90 12.44 -7.97
CA GLN A 112 1.17 11.36 -8.91
C GLN A 112 2.46 10.61 -8.55
N ALA A 113 3.54 11.33 -8.23
CA ALA A 113 4.80 10.74 -7.81
C ALA A 113 4.67 9.90 -6.54
N ARG A 114 3.78 10.26 -5.61
CA ARG A 114 3.52 9.47 -4.40
C ARG A 114 2.77 8.17 -4.71
N ARG A 115 1.74 8.22 -5.56
CA ARG A 115 1.03 7.02 -6.02
C ARG A 115 1.97 6.06 -6.73
N TRP A 116 2.81 6.59 -7.63
CA TRP A 116 3.80 5.80 -8.33
C TRP A 116 4.79 5.12 -7.37
N ARG A 117 5.35 5.86 -6.41
CA ARG A 117 6.22 5.26 -5.37
C ARG A 117 5.51 4.23 -4.52
N ARG A 118 4.21 4.41 -4.27
CA ARG A 118 3.40 3.43 -3.55
C ARG A 118 3.22 2.16 -4.37
N GLU A 119 2.86 2.26 -5.64
CA GLU A 119 2.74 1.10 -6.54
C GLU A 119 4.05 0.31 -6.61
N GLN A 120 5.18 1.01 -6.78
CA GLN A 120 6.52 0.39 -6.74
C GLN A 120 6.81 -0.26 -5.37
N GLY A 121 6.46 0.41 -4.27
CA GLY A 121 6.63 -0.13 -2.92
C GLY A 121 5.75 -1.36 -2.65
N GLU A 122 4.53 -1.38 -3.18
CA GLU A 122 3.61 -2.52 -3.09
C GLU A 122 4.12 -3.71 -3.91
N GLU A 123 4.56 -3.49 -5.14
CA GLU A 123 5.18 -4.53 -5.98
C GLU A 123 6.43 -5.14 -5.32
N ALA A 124 7.27 -4.28 -4.75
CA ALA A 124 8.48 -4.70 -4.05
C ALA A 124 8.13 -5.48 -2.76
N ALA A 125 7.12 -5.04 -2.00
CA ALA A 125 6.63 -5.77 -0.83
C ALA A 125 6.01 -7.13 -1.19
N TRP A 126 5.33 -7.24 -2.33
CA TRP A 126 4.83 -8.51 -2.86
C TRP A 126 5.98 -9.46 -3.24
N SER A 127 7.00 -8.93 -3.89
CA SER A 127 8.19 -9.68 -4.28
C SER A 127 8.91 -10.25 -3.04
N VAL A 128 9.04 -9.44 -1.98
CA VAL A 128 9.61 -9.91 -0.71
C VAL A 128 8.73 -10.99 -0.08
N ARG A 129 7.41 -10.79 -0.06
CA ARG A 129 6.47 -11.79 0.47
C ARG A 129 6.60 -13.13 -0.24
N PHE A 130 6.68 -13.10 -1.57
CA PHE A 130 6.84 -14.30 -2.39
C PHE A 130 8.11 -15.08 -2.02
N VAL A 131 9.25 -14.38 -1.89
CA VAL A 131 10.51 -15.00 -1.51
C VAL A 131 10.45 -15.61 -0.09
N LEU A 132 9.82 -14.91 0.86
CA LEU A 132 9.63 -15.43 2.23
C LEU A 132 8.78 -16.70 2.24
N VAL A 133 7.66 -16.71 1.51
CA VAL A 133 6.77 -17.87 1.40
C VAL A 133 7.48 -19.03 0.73
N GLN A 134 8.27 -18.78 -0.33
CA GLN A 134 9.04 -19.82 -1.00
C GLN A 134 10.04 -20.47 -0.04
N ALA A 135 10.79 -19.67 0.73
CA ALA A 135 11.73 -20.19 1.73
C ALA A 135 11.02 -21.01 2.83
N GLN A 136 9.85 -20.56 3.28
CA GLN A 136 9.02 -21.29 4.23
C GLN A 136 8.55 -22.63 3.65
N PHE A 137 8.15 -22.64 2.38
CA PHE A 137 7.66 -23.85 1.70
C PHE A 137 8.78 -24.88 1.52
N ASP A 138 9.98 -24.44 1.12
CA ASP A 138 11.14 -25.31 1.03
C ASP A 138 11.53 -25.89 2.41
N ALA A 139 11.48 -25.09 3.48
CA ALA A 139 11.69 -25.58 4.84
C ALA A 139 10.58 -26.56 5.29
N HIS A 140 9.33 -26.33 4.88
CA HIS A 140 8.21 -27.22 5.18
C HIS A 140 8.36 -28.59 4.50
N ILE A 141 8.79 -28.62 3.22
CA ILE A 141 9.07 -29.88 2.51
C ILE A 141 10.15 -30.68 3.25
N ILE A 142 11.25 -30.02 3.64
CA ILE A 142 12.33 -30.66 4.40
C ILE A 142 11.80 -31.23 5.73
N ALA A 143 11.04 -30.44 6.49
CA ALA A 143 10.46 -30.88 7.75
C ALA A 143 9.48 -32.07 7.58
N PHE A 144 8.65 -32.03 6.53
CA PHE A 144 7.72 -33.09 6.19
C PHE A 144 8.44 -34.39 5.82
N GLU A 145 9.43 -34.32 4.92
CA GLU A 145 10.22 -35.48 4.50
C GLU A 145 11.02 -36.07 5.66
N LEU A 146 11.56 -35.23 6.54
CA LEU A 146 12.31 -35.66 7.72
C LEU A 146 11.45 -36.38 8.78
N THR A 147 10.17 -36.06 8.86
CA THR A 147 9.26 -36.59 9.89
C THR A 147 8.40 -37.76 9.41
N ARG A 148 8.65 -38.29 8.21
CA ARG A 148 7.94 -39.48 7.72
C ARG A 148 8.27 -40.70 8.60
N PRO A 149 7.25 -41.41 9.13
CA PRO A 149 7.47 -42.53 10.04
C PRO A 149 8.01 -43.79 9.34
N ASP A 150 7.73 -43.96 8.06
CA ASP A 150 7.91 -45.25 7.36
C ASP A 150 9.05 -45.26 6.33
N GLU A 151 9.79 -44.16 6.17
CA GLU A 151 10.79 -44.00 5.11
C GLU A 151 12.13 -43.55 5.71
N PRO A 152 13.18 -44.40 5.70
CA PRO A 152 14.50 -43.98 6.15
C PRO A 152 15.06 -42.97 5.13
N TYR A 153 15.51 -41.81 5.62
CA TYR A 153 16.20 -40.83 4.79
C TYR A 153 17.56 -41.36 4.34
N CYS A 154 17.90 -41.07 3.09
CA CYS A 154 19.17 -41.44 2.48
C CYS A 154 20.02 -40.21 2.12
N ALA A 155 21.25 -40.44 1.66
CA ALA A 155 22.16 -39.35 1.27
C ALA A 155 21.60 -38.46 0.13
N LEU A 156 20.73 -39.01 -0.72
CA LEU A 156 20.09 -38.25 -1.79
C LEU A 156 19.09 -37.22 -1.24
N ASP A 157 18.34 -37.57 -0.20
CA ASP A 157 17.37 -36.69 0.44
C ASP A 157 18.08 -35.50 1.08
N ILE A 158 19.16 -35.76 1.83
CA ILE A 158 19.95 -34.69 2.45
C ILE A 158 20.52 -33.74 1.39
N ARG A 159 21.06 -34.27 0.28
CA ARG A 159 21.56 -33.43 -0.81
C ARG A 159 20.46 -32.55 -1.39
N SER A 160 19.26 -33.11 -1.61
CA SER A 160 18.09 -32.38 -2.07
C SER A 160 17.71 -31.26 -1.10
N TRP A 161 17.69 -31.55 0.21
CA TRP A 161 17.39 -30.56 1.25
C TRP A 161 18.42 -29.44 1.31
N GLN A 162 19.72 -29.77 1.23
CA GLN A 162 20.78 -28.78 1.17
C GLN A 162 20.66 -27.89 -0.07
N GLN A 163 20.33 -28.46 -1.23
CA GLN A 163 20.10 -27.71 -2.46
C GLN A 163 18.92 -26.73 -2.32
N ARG A 164 17.80 -27.17 -1.72
CA ARG A 164 16.65 -26.31 -1.44
C ARG A 164 17.02 -25.15 -0.51
N SER A 165 17.69 -25.46 0.60
CA SER A 165 18.12 -24.47 1.57
C SER A 165 19.11 -23.46 0.97
N ALA A 166 20.05 -23.92 0.15
CA ALA A 166 20.98 -23.07 -0.57
C ALA A 166 20.27 -22.14 -1.58
N ASN A 167 19.30 -22.66 -2.34
CA ASN A 167 18.50 -21.87 -3.27
C ASN A 167 17.66 -20.80 -2.56
N ALA A 168 17.04 -21.14 -1.42
CA ALA A 168 16.31 -20.20 -0.60
C ALA A 168 17.23 -19.09 -0.06
N SER A 169 18.42 -19.45 0.45
CA SER A 169 19.41 -18.47 0.94
C SER A 169 19.90 -17.54 -0.18
N LEU A 170 20.21 -18.09 -1.37
CA LEU A 170 20.64 -17.30 -2.53
C LEU A 170 19.54 -16.34 -3.01
N THR A 171 18.29 -16.79 -3.01
CA THR A 171 17.13 -15.96 -3.41
C THR A 171 16.93 -14.81 -2.42
N LEU A 172 16.99 -15.10 -1.11
CA LEU A 172 16.91 -14.09 -0.06
C LEU A 172 18.06 -13.08 -0.15
N GLN A 173 19.30 -13.55 -0.36
CA GLN A 173 20.46 -12.71 -0.54
C GLN A 173 20.34 -11.80 -1.77
N THR A 174 19.92 -12.36 -2.91
CA THR A 174 19.72 -11.61 -4.15
C THR A 174 18.68 -10.52 -3.94
N MET A 175 17.59 -10.85 -3.25
CA MET A 175 16.55 -9.87 -2.99
C MET A 175 17.04 -8.78 -2.02
N LEU A 176 17.80 -9.12 -0.97
CA LEU A 176 18.39 -8.12 -0.06
C LEU A 176 19.28 -7.10 -0.79
N THR A 177 19.99 -7.49 -1.85
CA THR A 177 20.81 -6.56 -2.66
C THR A 177 20.02 -5.64 -3.59
N ARG A 178 18.72 -5.89 -3.81
CA ARG A 178 17.87 -5.11 -4.73
C ARG A 178 16.92 -4.16 -4.01
N VAL A 179 16.87 -4.23 -2.68
CA VAL A 179 15.76 -3.75 -1.85
C VAL A 179 16.09 -2.41 -1.14
N ASP A 180 17.16 -1.72 -1.56
CA ASP A 180 17.67 -0.48 -0.93
C ASP A 180 16.63 0.65 -0.74
N HIS A 181 15.52 0.62 -1.48
CA HIS A 181 14.47 1.62 -1.43
C HIS A 181 13.20 1.16 -0.67
N ILE A 182 13.17 -0.06 -0.12
CA ILE A 182 12.03 -0.55 0.68
C ILE A 182 12.19 -0.15 2.15
N HIS A 183 11.06 0.02 2.83
CA HIS A 183 10.97 0.28 4.26
C HIS A 183 11.85 -0.68 5.10
N ALA A 184 12.63 -0.14 6.04
CA ALA A 184 13.62 -0.88 6.85
C ALA A 184 13.03 -2.10 7.59
N ALA A 185 11.75 -2.04 7.98
CA ALA A 185 11.07 -3.19 8.59
C ALA A 185 11.01 -4.42 7.68
N VAL A 186 10.89 -4.23 6.36
CA VAL A 186 10.88 -5.30 5.36
C VAL A 186 12.27 -5.93 5.24
N VAL A 187 13.31 -5.08 5.16
CA VAL A 187 14.72 -5.51 5.15
C VAL A 187 15.03 -6.35 6.39
N LEU A 188 14.63 -5.90 7.57
CA LEU A 188 14.85 -6.63 8.81
C LEU A 188 14.18 -8.01 8.79
N THR A 189 12.93 -8.10 8.33
CA THR A 189 12.24 -9.39 8.18
C THR A 189 13.00 -10.32 7.23
N MET A 190 13.50 -9.81 6.10
CA MET A 190 14.29 -10.61 5.16
C MET A 190 15.61 -11.08 5.76
N CYS A 191 16.33 -10.22 6.49
CA CYS A 191 17.55 -10.61 7.20
C CYS A 191 17.27 -11.74 8.20
N ASN A 192 16.18 -11.64 8.97
CA ASN A 192 15.77 -12.70 9.90
C ASN A 192 15.47 -14.01 9.17
N ALA A 193 14.74 -13.95 8.05
CA ALA A 193 14.46 -15.14 7.24
C ALA A 193 15.75 -15.77 6.71
N LYS A 194 16.70 -14.94 6.24
CA LYS A 194 18.00 -15.41 5.77
C LYS A 194 18.77 -16.13 6.87
N ILE A 195 18.83 -15.56 8.07
CA ILE A 195 19.50 -16.19 9.23
C ILE A 195 18.88 -17.57 9.52
N LEU A 196 17.54 -17.68 9.51
CA LEU A 196 16.85 -18.95 9.72
C LEU A 196 17.22 -20.00 8.65
N VAL A 197 17.27 -19.61 7.37
CA VAL A 197 17.63 -20.51 6.26
C VAL A 197 19.13 -20.87 6.28
N ASP A 198 20.01 -19.95 6.66
CA ASP A 198 21.43 -20.23 6.82
C ASP A 198 21.67 -21.23 7.97
N HIS A 199 20.95 -21.07 9.09
CA HIS A 199 21.00 -22.02 10.20
C HIS A 199 20.47 -23.40 9.80
N LEU A 200 19.34 -23.45 9.08
CA LEU A 200 18.82 -24.69 8.49
C LEU A 200 19.88 -25.39 7.63
N SER A 201 20.60 -24.63 6.78
CA SER A 201 21.68 -25.17 5.95
C SER A 201 22.82 -25.76 6.78
N LEU A 202 23.20 -25.10 7.88
CA LEU A 202 24.23 -25.59 8.81
C LEU A 202 23.77 -26.88 9.53
N ASP A 203 22.51 -26.95 9.94
CA ASP A 203 21.96 -28.13 10.62
C ASP A 203 21.82 -29.33 9.67
N LEU A 204 21.45 -29.09 8.41
CA LEU A 204 21.48 -30.12 7.36
C LEU A 204 22.90 -30.64 7.10
N ALA A 205 23.90 -29.78 7.10
CA ALA A 205 25.30 -30.19 6.98
C ALA A 205 25.79 -30.99 8.21
N ARG A 206 25.31 -30.67 9.41
CA ARG A 206 25.57 -31.48 10.62
C ARG A 206 24.90 -32.84 10.54
N MET A 207 23.68 -32.89 10.01
CA MET A 207 22.94 -34.13 9.80
C MET A 207 23.65 -35.03 8.80
N GLU A 208 24.12 -34.50 7.67
CA GLU A 208 24.92 -35.22 6.69
C GLU A 208 26.13 -35.91 7.34
N ARG A 209 26.94 -35.15 8.09
CA ARG A 209 28.12 -35.68 8.78
C ARG A 209 27.78 -36.76 9.80
N ALA A 210 26.63 -36.68 10.47
CA ALA A 210 26.20 -37.73 11.39
C ALA A 210 25.91 -39.03 10.64
N ILE A 211 25.24 -38.95 9.48
CA ILE A 211 24.94 -40.11 8.65
C ILE A 211 26.20 -40.70 8.01
N GLU A 212 27.10 -39.87 7.50
CA GLU A 212 28.39 -40.33 6.95
C GLU A 212 29.23 -41.09 7.99
N GLN A 213 29.06 -40.76 9.27
CA GLN A 213 29.70 -41.46 10.39
C GLN A 213 28.90 -42.66 10.90
N GLU A 214 27.84 -43.07 10.19
CA GLU A 214 26.91 -44.13 10.59
C GLU A 214 26.24 -43.89 11.97
N LYS A 215 26.12 -42.62 12.37
CA LYS A 215 25.47 -42.21 13.63
C LYS A 215 24.06 -41.75 13.36
N LYS A 216 23.15 -42.11 14.27
CA LYS A 216 21.79 -41.57 14.26
C LYS A 216 21.82 -40.06 14.62
N PRO A 217 21.18 -39.18 13.84
CA PRO A 217 21.03 -37.78 14.21
C PRO A 217 20.35 -37.64 15.58
N SER A 218 20.82 -36.68 16.38
CA SER A 218 20.19 -36.40 17.67
C SER A 218 18.75 -35.91 17.47
N SER A 219 17.84 -36.26 18.38
CA SER A 219 16.47 -35.75 18.36
C SER A 219 16.39 -34.23 18.38
N GLN A 220 17.34 -33.57 19.06
CA GLN A 220 17.44 -32.12 19.09
C GLN A 220 17.69 -31.55 17.69
N LEU A 221 18.69 -32.06 16.97
CA LEU A 221 19.00 -31.61 15.60
C LEU A 221 17.80 -31.77 14.65
N VAL A 222 17.07 -32.89 14.76
CA VAL A 222 15.84 -33.10 13.98
C VAL A 222 14.79 -32.06 14.35
N SER A 223 14.61 -31.80 15.66
CA SER A 223 13.69 -30.76 16.14
C SER A 223 14.09 -29.35 15.67
N ASP A 224 15.38 -29.04 15.62
CA ASP A 224 15.88 -27.72 15.18
C ASP A 224 15.63 -27.51 13.67
N ILE A 225 15.88 -28.54 12.85
CA ILE A 225 15.55 -28.52 11.41
C ILE A 225 14.05 -28.32 11.20
N VAL A 226 13.22 -29.06 11.96
CA VAL A 226 11.76 -28.89 11.89
C VAL A 226 11.35 -27.50 12.38
N ALA A 227 11.95 -26.96 13.44
CA ALA A 227 11.59 -25.64 13.97
C ALA A 227 11.79 -24.50 12.96
N ALA A 228 12.70 -24.65 11.99
CA ALA A 228 12.94 -23.64 10.96
C ALA A 228 11.67 -23.25 10.18
N HIS A 229 10.84 -24.23 9.78
CA HIS A 229 9.61 -23.92 9.03
C HIS A 229 8.56 -23.19 9.89
N LEU A 230 8.45 -23.55 11.18
CA LEU A 230 7.55 -22.88 12.12
C LEU A 230 7.96 -21.42 12.35
N ASN A 231 9.26 -21.20 12.56
CA ASN A 231 9.83 -19.86 12.75
C ASN A 231 9.62 -18.99 11.50
N LEU A 232 9.77 -19.56 10.30
CA LEU A 232 9.49 -18.87 9.04
C LEU A 232 8.00 -18.55 8.87
N THR A 233 7.10 -19.46 9.25
CA THR A 233 5.64 -19.19 9.27
C THR A 233 5.31 -18.01 10.19
N MET A 234 5.81 -18.03 11.44
CA MET A 234 5.60 -16.93 12.38
C MET A 234 6.15 -15.59 11.85
N LEU A 235 7.30 -15.64 11.17
CA LEU A 235 7.90 -14.46 10.56
C LEU A 235 7.03 -13.88 9.43
N ILE A 236 6.41 -14.74 8.61
CA ILE A 236 5.47 -14.32 7.57
C ILE A 236 4.21 -13.70 8.18
N GLU A 237 3.68 -14.27 9.26
CA GLU A 237 2.52 -13.69 9.97
C GLU A 237 2.83 -12.30 10.53
N GLN A 238 4.01 -12.13 11.13
CA GLN A 238 4.48 -10.83 11.61
C GLN A 238 4.68 -9.84 10.45
N TYR A 239 5.18 -10.31 9.32
CA TYR A 239 5.34 -9.51 8.11
C TYR A 239 3.98 -9.02 7.58
N ASP A 240 3.02 -9.93 7.41
CA ASP A 240 1.67 -9.62 6.92
C ASP A 240 0.91 -8.71 7.90
N ALA A 241 1.11 -8.86 9.22
CA ALA A 241 0.58 -7.95 10.23
C ALA A 241 1.17 -6.54 10.12
N ARG A 242 2.50 -6.42 9.95
CA ARG A 242 3.18 -5.12 9.78
C ARG A 242 2.78 -4.43 8.49
N LEU A 243 2.72 -5.16 7.37
CA LEU A 243 2.29 -4.59 6.09
C LEU A 243 0.85 -4.11 6.13
N ARG A 244 -0.07 -4.85 6.77
CA ARG A 244 -1.45 -4.38 7.00
C ARG A 244 -1.46 -3.06 7.77
N GLY A 245 -0.68 -2.97 8.86
CA GLY A 245 -0.55 -1.73 9.63
C GLY A 245 -0.01 -0.55 8.81
N ILE A 246 1.03 -0.78 7.99
CA ILE A 246 1.60 0.25 7.10
C ILE A 246 0.57 0.69 6.06
N ARG A 247 -0.11 -0.27 5.41
CA ARG A 247 -1.14 0.02 4.41
C ARG A 247 -2.28 0.83 5.00
N GLU A 248 -2.79 0.43 6.18
CA GLU A 248 -3.81 1.19 6.88
C GLU A 248 -3.37 2.61 7.21
N ALA A 249 -2.13 2.79 7.70
CA ALA A 249 -1.59 4.11 8.01
C ALA A 249 -1.49 4.99 6.75
N LEU A 250 -1.01 4.44 5.63
CA LEU A 250 -0.91 5.14 4.35
C LEU A 250 -2.30 5.46 3.75
N ASP A 251 -3.26 4.54 3.87
CA ASP A 251 -4.64 4.76 3.42
C ASP A 251 -5.32 5.87 4.23
N ARG A 252 -5.06 5.96 5.53
CA ARG A 252 -5.53 7.06 6.39
C ARG A 252 -4.85 8.39 6.06
N GLY A 253 -3.54 8.37 5.83
CA GLY A 253 -2.75 9.56 5.52
C GLY A 253 -2.73 9.98 4.04
N ARG A 254 -3.50 9.30 3.17
CA ARG A 254 -3.60 9.56 1.72
C ARG A 254 -2.25 9.53 1.02
N ASP A 255 -1.57 8.39 1.12
CA ASP A 255 -0.23 8.16 0.57
C ASP A 255 0.85 9.02 1.25
N MET A 256 0.57 9.45 2.48
CA MET A 256 1.54 10.01 3.43
C MET A 256 1.42 9.24 4.74
N LEU A 257 2.51 9.20 5.52
CA LEU A 257 2.40 8.81 6.91
C LEU A 257 1.55 9.86 7.65
N PRO A 258 0.59 9.47 8.50
CA PRO A 258 -0.27 10.41 9.22
C PRO A 258 0.54 11.12 10.33
N LEU A 259 1.31 12.13 9.96
CA LEU A 259 2.22 12.87 10.86
C LEU A 259 1.49 13.54 12.05
N GLY A 260 0.22 13.90 11.87
CA GLY A 260 -0.59 14.54 12.90
C GLY A 260 -1.07 13.60 14.03
N GLU A 261 -0.99 12.28 13.85
CA GLU A 261 -1.33 11.33 14.92
C GLU A 261 -0.16 11.14 15.89
N PHE A 262 1.08 11.27 15.40
CA PHE A 262 2.29 11.15 16.22
C PHE A 262 2.54 12.37 17.11
N SER A 263 2.03 13.56 16.75
CA SER A 263 2.14 14.75 17.61
C SER A 263 1.35 14.62 18.93
N GLY A 264 0.31 13.77 18.97
CA GLY A 264 -0.45 13.50 20.20
C GLY A 264 0.29 12.59 21.19
N TRP A 265 1.24 11.78 20.70
CA TRP A 265 2.02 10.86 21.55
C TRP A 265 3.06 11.62 22.38
N ALA A 266 3.67 12.67 21.82
CA ALA A 266 4.59 13.56 22.54
C ALA A 266 3.91 14.37 23.67
N SER A 267 2.58 14.43 23.68
CA SER A 267 1.79 15.16 24.69
C SER A 267 1.17 14.27 25.78
N GLN A 268 1.49 12.97 25.83
CA GLN A 268 1.10 12.15 26.98
C GLN A 268 2.11 12.36 28.10
N PRO A 269 1.73 12.98 29.24
CA PRO A 269 2.62 13.06 30.40
C PRO A 269 2.92 11.64 30.88
N GLU A 270 4.20 11.35 31.08
CA GLU A 270 4.67 10.12 31.71
C GLU A 270 3.85 9.86 32.99
N ARG A 271 3.20 8.69 33.05
CA ARG A 271 2.55 8.19 34.26
C ARG A 271 3.42 7.15 34.91
#